data_AF-A0A4W4H6R4-F1
#
_entry.id   AF-A0A4W4H6R4-F1
#
_cell.length_a   1.000
_cell.length_b   1.000
_cell.length_c   1.000
_cell.angle_alpha   90.00
_cell.angle_beta   90.00
_cell.angle_gamma   90.00
#
_symmetry.space_group_name_H-M   'P 1'
#
loop_
_entity.id
_entity.type
_entity.pdbx_description
1 polymer ?
#
loop_
_entity_poly.entity_id
_entity_poly.type
_entity_poly.pdbx_seq_one_letter_code
_entity_poly.pdbx_strand_id
1 'polypeptide(L)'
;MSAALLARLIAHGGSRVCHRVARKSARAPPEEPWRSVHSPSGARHSNSRFDPDSSGRPTTWDSFGIWDNRIDEPILLPPSIRYGKPIPKVSLSRVGCVSHIGQRKENEDRYQLSQLTDNILYFAVYDGHGGAEAADFCHKYMEGHIKDLLTEGENLELVLTKAFLSVDKALARHLHFVADASVLSSGTTATVALLRDGIELVVASVGDSRAMLCRKNKALKLTVDHTPERKDEKERIRNSGGFVSWNSLGQPHVNGRLAMTRSIGDFDLKNAGVIAEPETRRISLHHVHDSFLALTTDGINFIMNSQEICDVINQCNDPREAAQRISEQALQYGAEDNSTVLVVPFGAWGKHKSSDVSFSFSRSFVSSGRWA
;
A
#
# COMPACT_ATOMS: atom_id res chain seq x y z
N MET A 1 -37.47 52.97 -16.73
CA MET A 1 -36.19 53.72 -16.66
C MET A 1 -35.15 52.77 -17.26
N SER A 2 -34.65 52.95 -18.49
CA SER A 2 -33.83 54.06 -19.05
C SER A 2 -32.45 54.13 -18.38
N ALA A 3 -31.28 54.12 -19.05
CA ALA A 3 -30.86 54.00 -20.47
C ALA A 3 -29.45 53.32 -20.48
N ALA A 4 -28.88 52.68 -21.50
CA ALA A 4 -28.80 52.86 -22.96
C ALA A 4 -27.82 53.96 -23.46
N LEU A 5 -26.61 53.53 -23.88
CA LEU A 5 -25.58 54.16 -24.75
C LEU A 5 -24.98 55.55 -24.39
N LEU A 6 -23.63 55.72 -24.54
CA LEU A 6 -23.01 56.44 -25.69
C LEU A 6 -21.47 56.65 -25.62
N ALA A 7 -20.74 56.22 -26.66
CA ALA A 7 -19.54 56.85 -27.26
C ALA A 7 -19.28 56.13 -28.63
N ARG A 8 -19.10 56.70 -29.83
CA ARG A 8 -18.42 57.92 -30.36
C ARG A 8 -16.89 57.86 -30.21
N LEU A 9 -16.01 58.10 -31.22
CA LEU A 9 -16.06 58.48 -32.66
C LEU A 9 -14.80 57.84 -33.36
N ILE A 10 -14.39 58.00 -34.64
CA ILE A 10 -14.71 58.94 -35.75
C ILE A 10 -14.77 58.20 -37.13
N ALA A 11 -14.31 58.78 -38.27
CA ALA A 11 -14.52 58.29 -39.64
C ALA A 11 -13.45 58.74 -40.69
N HIS A 12 -13.60 58.26 -41.94
CA HIS A 12 -12.87 58.60 -43.20
C HIS A 12 -11.44 58.00 -43.38
N GLY A 13 -10.89 57.75 -44.59
CA GLY A 13 -11.45 57.73 -45.97
C GLY A 13 -10.71 58.65 -46.99
N GLY A 14 -10.45 58.30 -48.27
CA GLY A 14 -10.61 57.04 -49.02
C GLY A 14 -10.65 57.21 -50.57
N SER A 15 -10.52 56.11 -51.34
CA SER A 15 -10.71 55.96 -52.82
C SER A 15 -9.51 56.11 -53.80
N ARG A 16 -9.62 55.43 -54.96
CA ARG A 16 -8.93 55.60 -56.29
C ARG A 16 -7.47 55.07 -56.47
N VAL A 17 -6.99 54.67 -57.68
CA VAL A 17 -7.61 53.97 -58.85
C VAL A 17 -6.55 53.42 -59.87
N CYS A 18 -6.86 52.34 -60.61
CA CYS A 18 -6.36 51.87 -61.94
C CYS A 18 -4.93 51.31 -62.26
N HIS A 19 -4.94 50.14 -62.94
CA HIS A 19 -4.23 49.70 -64.18
C HIS A 19 -2.69 49.53 -64.32
N ARG A 20 -2.24 48.27 -64.52
CA ARG A 20 -1.67 47.63 -65.76
C ARG A 20 -1.20 46.20 -65.40
N VAL A 21 -1.41 45.07 -66.10
CA VAL A 21 -1.63 44.64 -67.51
C VAL A 21 -0.38 44.12 -68.24
N ALA A 22 -0.15 42.80 -68.14
CA ALA A 22 0.47 41.87 -69.12
C ALA A 22 0.06 40.42 -68.66
N ARG A 23 -0.51 39.46 -69.43
CA ARG A 23 -0.28 38.90 -70.79
C ARG A 23 1.11 38.26 -70.92
N LYS A 24 1.29 36.98 -71.31
CA LYS A 24 0.50 36.06 -72.20
C LYS A 24 0.67 34.57 -71.75
N SER A 25 -0.38 33.74 -71.68
CA SER A 25 -0.77 32.64 -72.62
C SER A 25 0.22 31.45 -72.75
N ALA A 26 -0.15 30.16 -72.81
CA ALA A 26 -1.43 29.41 -72.83
C ALA A 26 -1.19 27.98 -72.23
N ARG A 27 -2.09 26.99 -72.15
CA ARG A 27 -3.42 26.70 -72.72
C ARG A 27 -4.16 25.74 -71.75
N ALA A 28 -5.49 25.67 -71.79
CA ALA A 28 -6.36 24.84 -70.92
C ALA A 28 -7.16 23.83 -71.80
N PRO A 29 -8.24 23.11 -71.36
CA PRO A 29 -8.90 23.00 -70.04
C PRO A 29 -9.09 21.49 -69.67
N PRO A 30 -10.03 21.04 -68.80
CA PRO A 30 -10.93 21.72 -67.87
C PRO A 30 -10.53 21.37 -66.40
N GLU A 31 -11.31 21.34 -65.33
CA GLU A 31 -12.75 21.53 -65.07
C GLU A 31 -13.03 22.67 -64.06
N GLU A 32 -14.07 22.53 -63.24
CA GLU A 32 -14.92 23.61 -62.71
C GLU A 32 -15.37 23.34 -61.23
N PRO A 33 -16.23 24.17 -60.56
CA PRO A 33 -15.92 24.63 -59.19
C PRO A 33 -16.70 23.87 -58.07
N TRP A 34 -16.56 24.15 -56.76
CA TRP A 34 -16.44 25.44 -56.06
C TRP A 34 -15.58 25.38 -54.78
N ARG A 35 -15.03 26.53 -54.36
CA ARG A 35 -14.39 26.73 -53.04
C ARG A 35 -15.42 27.20 -52.01
N SER A 36 -15.26 26.78 -50.76
CA SER A 36 -15.89 27.41 -49.59
C SER A 36 -14.89 27.75 -48.47
N VAL A 37 -14.94 29.01 -48.05
CA VAL A 37 -14.79 29.58 -46.69
C VAL A 37 -13.76 28.98 -45.71
N HIS A 38 -12.86 29.83 -45.20
CA HIS A 38 -11.98 29.55 -44.05
C HIS A 38 -12.75 29.50 -42.71
N SER A 39 -12.28 28.66 -41.78
CA SER A 39 -12.40 28.91 -40.32
C SER A 39 -11.34 28.12 -39.53
N PRO A 40 -11.03 28.50 -38.27
CA PRO A 40 -9.86 27.99 -37.55
C PRO A 40 -10.01 26.54 -37.05
N SER A 41 -8.88 25.90 -36.78
CA SER A 41 -8.81 24.61 -36.09
C SER A 41 -9.27 24.74 -34.63
N GLY A 42 -10.56 24.55 -34.38
CA GLY A 42 -11.15 24.56 -33.04
C GLY A 42 -10.56 23.46 -32.14
N ALA A 43 -10.53 23.71 -30.84
CA ALA A 43 -10.06 22.74 -29.85
C ALA A 43 -10.90 21.45 -29.92
N ARG A 44 -10.23 20.30 -30.10
CA ARG A 44 -10.88 18.98 -30.01
C ARG A 44 -11.19 18.67 -28.54
N HIS A 45 -12.36 19.11 -28.07
CA HIS A 45 -12.94 18.60 -26.83
C HIS A 45 -13.25 17.10 -26.98
N SER A 46 -12.30 16.27 -26.59
CA SER A 46 -12.45 14.81 -26.54
C SER A 46 -13.33 14.40 -25.36
N ASN A 47 -14.62 14.77 -25.42
CA ASN A 47 -15.64 14.28 -24.48
C ASN A 47 -16.02 12.83 -24.83
N SER A 48 -15.01 11.96 -24.93
CA SER A 48 -15.19 10.51 -24.82
C SER A 48 -15.65 10.21 -23.40
N ARG A 49 -16.87 9.72 -23.24
CA ARG A 49 -17.43 9.32 -21.94
C ARG A 49 -16.77 8.05 -21.35
N PHE A 50 -15.72 7.54 -22.02
CA PHE A 50 -15.09 6.23 -21.81
C PHE A 50 -13.55 6.28 -21.89
N ASP A 51 -12.93 7.44 -21.71
CA ASP A 51 -11.46 7.57 -21.53
C ASP A 51 -11.15 8.02 -20.09
N PRO A 52 -11.10 7.09 -19.11
CA PRO A 52 -11.03 7.42 -17.68
C PRO A 52 -9.64 7.86 -17.20
N ASP A 53 -8.59 7.67 -18.00
CA ASP A 53 -7.23 8.17 -17.71
C ASP A 53 -6.75 9.23 -18.71
N SER A 54 -7.60 9.61 -19.68
CA SER A 54 -7.28 10.57 -20.76
C SER A 54 -6.03 10.19 -21.57
N SER A 55 -5.72 8.89 -21.64
CA SER A 55 -4.52 8.40 -22.33
C SER A 55 -4.64 8.39 -23.86
N GLY A 56 -5.83 8.64 -24.41
CA GLY A 56 -6.10 8.60 -25.85
C GLY A 56 -5.99 7.19 -26.45
N ARG A 57 -5.92 6.15 -25.60
CA ARG A 57 -5.93 4.75 -26.01
C ARG A 57 -7.37 4.26 -26.17
N PRO A 58 -7.68 3.40 -27.16
CA PRO A 58 -9.01 2.82 -27.26
C PRO A 58 -9.39 2.03 -25.99
N THR A 59 -10.61 2.23 -25.49
CA THR A 59 -11.16 1.49 -24.34
C THR A 59 -11.33 0.01 -24.74
N THR A 60 -10.36 -0.82 -24.37
CA THR A 60 -10.39 -2.27 -24.63
C THR A 60 -11.41 -2.98 -23.74
N TRP A 61 -11.78 -4.22 -24.07
CA TRP A 61 -12.62 -5.04 -23.18
C TRP A 61 -11.99 -5.25 -21.79
N ASP A 62 -10.66 -5.29 -21.69
CA ASP A 62 -9.92 -5.30 -20.43
C ASP A 62 -10.08 -3.99 -19.64
N SER A 63 -10.22 -2.86 -20.34
CA SER A 63 -10.47 -1.54 -19.75
C SER A 63 -11.88 -1.41 -19.13
N PHE A 64 -12.84 -2.24 -19.57
CA PHE A 64 -14.13 -2.39 -18.88
C PHE A 64 -14.06 -3.32 -17.67
N GLY A 65 -12.90 -3.91 -17.39
CA GLY A 65 -12.71 -4.86 -16.30
C GLY A 65 -13.37 -6.21 -16.60
N ILE A 66 -13.21 -6.75 -17.82
CA ILE A 66 -13.40 -8.20 -17.98
C ILE A 66 -12.32 -8.92 -17.16
N TRP A 67 -12.78 -9.89 -16.37
CA TRP A 67 -11.99 -10.55 -15.32
C TRP A 67 -11.15 -11.70 -15.86
N ASP A 68 -10.30 -11.45 -16.86
CA ASP A 68 -9.17 -12.37 -17.13
C ASP A 68 -8.18 -12.26 -15.96
N ASN A 69 -8.42 -13.10 -14.96
CA ASN A 69 -7.82 -13.14 -13.64
C ASN A 69 -7.88 -14.60 -13.19
N ARG A 70 -6.91 -15.09 -12.41
CA ARG A 70 -6.98 -16.46 -11.85
C ARG A 70 -7.99 -16.59 -10.68
N ILE A 71 -8.92 -15.63 -10.57
CA ILE A 71 -9.79 -15.40 -9.41
C ILE A 71 -11.19 -15.01 -9.89
N ASP A 72 -11.99 -16.04 -10.15
CA ASP A 72 -13.46 -15.93 -10.22
C ASP A 72 -14.02 -15.69 -8.81
N GLU A 73 -14.28 -14.43 -8.48
CA GLU A 73 -14.96 -14.02 -7.24
C GLU A 73 -16.16 -13.12 -7.57
N PRO A 74 -17.28 -13.22 -6.84
CA PRO A 74 -18.48 -12.44 -7.12
C PRO A 74 -18.26 -10.95 -6.83
N ILE A 75 -18.96 -10.10 -7.58
CA ILE A 75 -18.91 -8.65 -7.41
C ILE A 75 -19.69 -8.24 -6.15
N LEU A 76 -19.07 -7.40 -5.29
CA LEU A 76 -19.72 -6.77 -4.14
C LEU A 76 -20.70 -5.70 -4.63
N LEU A 77 -21.97 -6.07 -4.84
CA LEU A 77 -22.96 -5.19 -5.46
C LEU A 77 -23.18 -3.86 -4.71
N PRO A 78 -23.38 -3.80 -3.37
CA PRO A 78 -23.63 -2.52 -2.70
C PRO A 78 -22.45 -1.54 -2.78
N PRO A 79 -21.18 -1.95 -2.51
CA PRO A 79 -20.01 -1.14 -2.83
C PRO A 79 -19.92 -0.76 -4.31
N SER A 80 -20.14 -1.70 -5.23
CA SER A 80 -19.97 -1.44 -6.67
C SER A 80 -20.95 -0.38 -7.18
N ILE A 81 -22.17 -0.35 -6.63
CA ILE A 81 -23.17 0.69 -6.88
C ILE A 81 -22.74 2.01 -6.22
N ARG A 82 -22.31 1.98 -4.95
CA ARG A 82 -21.84 3.16 -4.19
C ARG A 82 -20.66 3.89 -4.87
N TYR A 83 -19.71 3.15 -5.42
CA TYR A 83 -18.49 3.69 -6.05
C TYR A 83 -18.54 3.74 -7.59
N GLY A 84 -19.63 3.27 -8.20
CA GLY A 84 -19.84 3.30 -9.66
C GLY A 84 -18.85 2.46 -10.47
N LYS A 85 -18.25 1.42 -9.88
CA LYS A 85 -17.20 0.57 -10.47
C LYS A 85 -17.32 -0.87 -9.96
N PRO A 86 -17.04 -1.91 -10.76
CA PRO A 86 -16.99 -3.28 -10.27
C PRO A 86 -15.92 -3.47 -9.18
N ILE A 87 -16.35 -3.88 -7.99
CA ILE A 87 -15.48 -4.25 -6.85
C ILE A 87 -15.65 -5.76 -6.62
N PRO A 88 -14.58 -6.57 -6.67
CA PRO A 88 -14.65 -8.01 -6.42
C PRO A 88 -14.75 -8.28 -4.92
N LYS A 89 -15.36 -9.41 -4.54
CA LYS A 89 -15.24 -9.93 -3.19
C LYS A 89 -13.81 -10.45 -2.97
N VAL A 90 -13.12 -9.91 -1.97
CA VAL A 90 -11.87 -10.51 -1.48
C VAL A 90 -12.27 -11.66 -0.55
N SER A 91 -12.18 -12.90 -1.02
CA SER A 91 -12.47 -14.07 -0.18
C SER A 91 -11.30 -14.41 0.74
N LEU A 92 -11.56 -14.46 2.05
CA LEU A 92 -10.59 -14.91 3.05
C LEU A 92 -10.07 -16.33 2.79
N SER A 93 -10.85 -17.20 2.12
CA SER A 93 -10.41 -18.55 1.78
C SER A 93 -9.26 -18.60 0.75
N ARG A 94 -9.08 -17.54 -0.05
CA ARG A 94 -7.97 -17.41 -1.01
C ARG A 94 -6.74 -16.69 -0.45
N VAL A 95 -6.77 -16.24 0.80
CA VAL A 95 -5.59 -15.62 1.42
C VAL A 95 -4.53 -16.70 1.66
N GLY A 96 -3.31 -16.42 1.22
CA GLY A 96 -2.14 -17.20 1.59
C GLY A 96 -1.63 -16.76 2.95
N CYS A 97 -1.38 -17.69 3.86
CA CYS A 97 -0.75 -17.40 5.14
C CYS A 97 0.19 -18.55 5.52
N VAL A 98 1.41 -18.18 5.92
CA VAL A 98 2.48 -19.10 6.31
C VAL A 98 3.29 -18.45 7.43
N SER A 99 3.70 -19.25 8.42
CA SER A 99 4.62 -18.86 9.49
C SER A 99 5.59 -20.02 9.73
N HIS A 100 6.89 -19.75 9.67
CA HIS A 100 7.94 -20.70 10.01
C HIS A 100 8.80 -20.17 11.16
N ILE A 101 9.20 -21.08 12.07
CA ILE A 101 9.99 -20.79 13.27
C ILE A 101 11.46 -20.38 12.98
N GLY A 102 11.98 -20.67 11.79
CA GLY A 102 13.39 -20.45 11.46
C GLY A 102 14.33 -21.33 12.29
N GLN A 103 15.36 -20.73 12.87
CA GLN A 103 16.29 -21.36 13.81
C GLN A 103 16.08 -20.91 15.27
N ARG A 104 14.96 -20.23 15.55
CA ARG A 104 14.56 -19.88 16.93
C ARG A 104 14.08 -21.12 17.70
N LYS A 105 14.07 -21.02 19.03
CA LYS A 105 13.55 -22.07 19.94
C LYS A 105 12.03 -22.15 19.93
N GLU A 106 11.39 -21.00 19.80
CA GLU A 106 9.95 -20.80 19.84
C GLU A 106 9.56 -19.90 18.65
N ASN A 107 8.28 -19.92 18.29
CA ASN A 107 7.72 -19.01 17.30
C ASN A 107 6.97 -17.92 18.08
N GLU A 108 7.53 -16.72 18.13
CA GLU A 108 6.95 -15.54 18.78
C GLU A 108 6.00 -14.79 17.80
N ASP A 109 6.17 -15.00 16.49
CA ASP A 109 5.27 -14.53 15.42
C ASP A 109 3.80 -14.97 15.61
N ARG A 110 2.85 -14.06 15.41
CA ARG A 110 1.40 -14.32 15.27
C ARG A 110 0.84 -13.61 14.04
N TYR A 111 -0.21 -14.18 13.45
CA TYR A 111 -0.95 -13.53 12.39
C TYR A 111 -2.45 -13.80 12.52
N GLN A 112 -3.26 -12.91 11.94
CA GLN A 112 -4.71 -13.03 11.98
C GLN A 112 -5.33 -12.54 10.67
N LEU A 113 -6.44 -13.17 10.26
CA LEU A 113 -7.28 -12.68 9.18
C LEU A 113 -8.74 -12.99 9.49
N SER A 114 -9.61 -11.99 9.40
CA SER A 114 -11.03 -12.13 9.75
C SER A 114 -11.91 -11.13 9.02
N GLN A 115 -13.22 -11.31 9.14
CA GLN A 115 -14.23 -10.36 8.69
C GLN A 115 -14.82 -9.70 9.93
N LEU A 116 -14.58 -8.39 10.10
CA LEU A 116 -15.04 -7.64 11.28
C LEU A 116 -16.53 -7.31 11.19
N THR A 117 -16.98 -6.92 10.00
CA THR A 117 -18.37 -6.60 9.65
C THR A 117 -18.63 -7.03 8.20
N ASP A 118 -19.88 -6.94 7.72
CA ASP A 118 -20.23 -7.26 6.32
C ASP A 118 -19.38 -6.51 5.28
N ASN A 119 -18.87 -5.32 5.64
CA ASN A 119 -18.12 -4.43 4.77
C ASN A 119 -16.64 -4.28 5.12
N ILE A 120 -16.14 -4.84 6.23
CA ILE A 120 -14.74 -4.63 6.69
C ILE A 120 -14.03 -5.98 6.90
N LEU A 121 -12.99 -6.21 6.10
CA LEU A 121 -12.01 -7.27 6.33
C LEU A 121 -10.81 -6.75 7.13
N TYR A 122 -10.18 -7.63 7.90
CA TYR A 122 -9.03 -7.35 8.75
C TYR A 122 -7.94 -8.39 8.51
N PHE A 123 -6.70 -7.92 8.46
CA PHE A 123 -5.49 -8.72 8.31
C PHE A 123 -4.42 -8.14 9.24
N ALA A 124 -3.69 -8.99 9.96
CA ALA A 124 -2.66 -8.54 10.88
C ALA A 124 -1.47 -9.51 10.95
N VAL A 125 -0.28 -8.94 11.20
CA VAL A 125 0.91 -9.66 11.67
C VAL A 125 1.44 -8.98 12.93
N TYR A 126 1.95 -9.80 13.84
CA TYR A 126 2.55 -9.42 15.12
C TYR A 126 3.84 -10.20 15.25
N ASP A 127 4.96 -9.49 15.29
CA ASP A 127 6.31 -10.05 15.36
C ASP A 127 6.77 -9.84 16.80
N GLY A 128 6.82 -10.93 17.57
CA GLY A 128 6.95 -10.90 19.03
C GLY A 128 8.40 -11.05 19.50
N HIS A 129 8.74 -10.40 20.62
CA HIS A 129 10.08 -10.48 21.19
C HIS A 129 10.07 -10.46 22.72
N GLY A 130 10.98 -11.21 23.33
CA GLY A 130 11.15 -11.23 24.79
C GLY A 130 10.05 -12.02 25.51
N GLY A 131 9.47 -13.02 24.84
CA GLY A 131 8.27 -13.73 25.25
C GLY A 131 7.10 -13.38 24.32
N ALA A 132 6.38 -14.41 23.86
CA ALA A 132 5.30 -14.25 22.89
C ALA A 132 4.03 -13.58 23.45
N GLU A 133 3.97 -13.28 24.76
CA GLU A 133 2.78 -12.80 25.46
C GLU A 133 2.19 -11.53 24.85
N ALA A 134 3.02 -10.56 24.44
CA ALA A 134 2.55 -9.34 23.79
C ALA A 134 1.92 -9.62 22.41
N ALA A 135 2.52 -10.52 21.61
CA ALA A 135 1.99 -10.93 20.30
C ALA A 135 0.70 -11.75 20.42
N ASP A 136 0.65 -12.71 21.37
CA ASP A 136 -0.55 -13.49 21.67
C ASP A 136 -1.69 -12.60 22.21
N PHE A 137 -1.37 -11.61 23.05
CA PHE A 137 -2.36 -10.64 23.53
C PHE A 137 -2.91 -9.79 22.38
N CYS A 138 -2.07 -9.31 21.47
CA CYS A 138 -2.52 -8.56 20.29
C CYS A 138 -3.39 -9.43 19.37
N HIS A 139 -2.94 -10.63 19.03
CA HIS A 139 -3.72 -11.61 18.25
C HIS A 139 -5.08 -11.94 18.89
N LYS A 140 -5.16 -12.01 20.22
CA LYS A 140 -6.38 -12.35 20.95
C LYS A 140 -7.35 -11.18 21.13
N TYR A 141 -6.86 -9.94 21.28
CA TYR A 141 -7.68 -8.80 21.72
C TYR A 141 -7.79 -7.65 20.70
N MET A 142 -6.88 -7.50 19.73
CA MET A 142 -6.91 -6.38 18.76
C MET A 142 -8.22 -6.34 17.97
N GLU A 143 -8.73 -7.48 17.49
CA GLU A 143 -10.02 -7.56 16.80
C GLU A 143 -11.17 -7.00 17.65
N GLY A 144 -11.20 -7.29 18.95
CA GLY A 144 -12.21 -6.77 19.88
C GLY A 144 -12.08 -5.25 20.06
N HIS A 145 -10.87 -4.77 20.34
CA HIS A 145 -10.60 -3.34 20.49
C HIS A 145 -10.92 -2.54 19.21
N ILE A 146 -10.73 -3.10 18.01
CA ILE A 146 -11.16 -2.47 16.75
C ILE A 146 -12.69 -2.49 16.64
N LYS A 147 -13.35 -3.63 16.91
CA LYS A 147 -14.83 -3.74 16.85
C LYS A 147 -15.55 -2.78 17.80
N ASP A 148 -15.07 -2.62 19.03
CA ASP A 148 -15.60 -1.68 20.02
C ASP A 148 -15.46 -0.20 19.61
N LEU A 149 -14.56 0.08 18.64
CA LEU A 149 -14.27 1.41 18.11
C LEU A 149 -14.85 1.64 16.70
N LEU A 150 -15.45 0.65 16.06
CA LEU A 150 -16.02 0.75 14.72
C LEU A 150 -17.46 1.27 14.75
N THR A 151 -17.64 2.57 14.51
CA THR A 151 -18.96 3.16 14.19
C THR A 151 -19.11 3.46 12.70
N GLU A 152 -20.35 3.62 12.22
CA GLU A 152 -20.60 3.89 10.79
C GLU A 152 -20.01 5.24 10.34
N GLY A 153 -19.23 5.20 9.25
CA GLY A 153 -18.62 6.40 8.67
C GLY A 153 -17.34 6.90 9.35
N GLU A 154 -16.86 6.27 10.43
CA GLU A 154 -15.64 6.73 11.12
C GLU A 154 -14.37 6.64 10.24
N ASN A 155 -13.36 7.45 10.58
CA ASN A 155 -12.04 7.36 9.94
C ASN A 155 -11.28 6.16 10.52
N LEU A 156 -11.03 5.15 9.69
CA LEU A 156 -10.32 3.92 10.06
C LEU A 156 -8.88 4.18 10.56
N GLU A 157 -8.24 5.27 10.12
CA GLU A 157 -6.92 5.67 10.63
C GLU A 157 -7.02 6.02 12.13
N LEU A 158 -8.02 6.80 12.51
CA LEU A 158 -8.28 7.15 13.91
C LEU A 158 -8.74 5.95 14.74
N VAL A 159 -9.56 5.05 14.16
CA VAL A 159 -9.95 3.78 14.81
C VAL A 159 -8.71 2.94 15.13
N LEU A 160 -7.79 2.78 14.19
CA LEU A 160 -6.56 2.00 14.41
C LEU A 160 -5.61 2.66 15.41
N THR A 161 -5.38 3.98 15.34
CA THR A 161 -4.57 4.69 16.35
C THR A 161 -5.16 4.55 17.76
N LYS A 162 -6.49 4.71 17.91
CA LYS A 162 -7.19 4.44 19.18
C LYS A 162 -7.04 2.98 19.62
N ALA A 163 -7.18 2.01 18.70
CA ALA A 163 -7.13 0.59 19.00
C ALA A 163 -5.75 0.16 19.52
N PHE A 164 -4.66 0.55 18.86
CA PHE A 164 -3.29 0.23 19.27
C PHE A 164 -2.99 0.75 20.69
N LEU A 165 -3.32 2.03 20.95
CA LEU A 165 -3.15 2.64 22.29
C LEU A 165 -4.05 2.00 23.35
N SER A 166 -5.23 1.52 22.98
CA SER A 166 -6.17 0.82 23.87
C SER A 166 -5.70 -0.60 24.20
N VAL A 167 -5.13 -1.33 23.22
CA VAL A 167 -4.52 -2.65 23.40
C VAL A 167 -3.26 -2.56 24.25
N ASP A 168 -2.34 -1.63 23.98
CA ASP A 168 -1.12 -1.45 24.79
C ASP A 168 -1.46 -1.12 26.26
N LYS A 169 -2.46 -0.26 26.49
CA LYS A 169 -3.00 0.03 27.83
C LYS A 169 -3.79 -1.14 28.45
N ALA A 170 -4.29 -2.09 27.66
CA ALA A 170 -4.89 -3.33 28.17
C ALA A 170 -3.81 -4.35 28.55
N LEU A 171 -2.78 -4.51 27.71
CA LEU A 171 -1.61 -5.35 27.98
C LEU A 171 -0.85 -4.87 29.23
N ALA A 172 -0.59 -3.57 29.36
CA ALA A 172 0.04 -2.98 30.55
C ALA A 172 -0.68 -3.36 31.86
N ARG A 173 -2.02 -3.34 31.83
CA ARG A 173 -2.84 -3.78 32.98
C ARG A 173 -2.83 -5.29 33.17
N HIS A 174 -2.81 -6.06 32.08
CA HIS A 174 -2.74 -7.53 32.15
C HIS A 174 -1.43 -8.00 32.78
N LEU A 175 -0.29 -7.50 32.30
CA LEU A 175 1.03 -7.88 32.81
C LEU A 175 1.28 -7.38 34.23
N HIS A 176 0.68 -6.27 34.66
CA HIS A 176 0.78 -5.82 36.06
C HIS A 176 0.14 -6.79 37.08
N PHE A 177 -0.72 -7.72 36.65
CA PHE A 177 -1.24 -8.81 37.49
C PHE A 177 -0.45 -10.13 37.33
N VAL A 178 0.50 -10.20 36.39
CA VAL A 178 1.40 -11.35 36.24
C VAL A 178 2.60 -11.13 37.15
N ALA A 179 2.89 -12.09 38.04
CA ALA A 179 3.92 -11.94 39.08
C ALA A 179 5.37 -12.07 38.57
N ASP A 180 5.57 -12.28 37.26
CA ASP A 180 6.88 -12.46 36.65
C ASP A 180 7.34 -11.17 35.94
N ALA A 181 8.42 -10.58 36.45
CA ALA A 181 8.98 -9.35 35.94
C ALA A 181 9.65 -9.50 34.55
N SER A 182 9.93 -10.73 34.09
CA SER A 182 10.46 -10.96 32.75
C SER A 182 9.44 -10.59 31.67
N VAL A 183 8.15 -10.82 31.89
CA VAL A 183 7.09 -10.53 30.92
C VAL A 183 6.92 -9.02 30.69
N LEU A 184 7.36 -8.16 31.62
CA LEU A 184 7.44 -6.70 31.37
C LEU A 184 8.39 -6.33 30.22
N SER A 185 9.32 -7.24 29.87
CA SER A 185 10.17 -7.12 28.70
C SER A 185 9.56 -7.68 27.41
N SER A 186 8.45 -8.42 27.46
CA SER A 186 7.73 -8.86 26.27
C SER A 186 7.20 -7.66 25.48
N GLY A 187 7.41 -7.70 24.18
CA GLY A 187 6.92 -6.72 23.22
C GLY A 187 6.58 -7.36 21.89
N THR A 188 5.99 -6.57 21.01
CA THR A 188 5.63 -7.01 19.67
C THR A 188 5.57 -5.82 18.72
N THR A 189 5.96 -6.04 17.47
CA THR A 189 5.47 -5.22 16.37
C THR A 189 3.96 -5.43 16.22
N ALA A 190 3.28 -4.52 15.53
CA ALA A 190 1.93 -4.76 15.07
C ALA A 190 1.73 -4.06 13.74
N THR A 191 1.43 -4.82 12.68
CA THR A 191 1.03 -4.28 11.37
C THR A 191 -0.35 -4.79 11.03
N VAL A 192 -1.33 -3.89 11.07
CA VAL A 192 -2.76 -4.19 10.91
C VAL A 192 -3.29 -3.47 9.66
N ALA A 193 -4.03 -4.19 8.83
CA ALA A 193 -4.67 -3.69 7.62
C ALA A 193 -6.19 -3.91 7.69
N LEU A 194 -6.95 -2.83 7.51
CA LEU A 194 -8.42 -2.86 7.36
C LEU A 194 -8.78 -2.55 5.91
N LEU A 195 -9.66 -3.37 5.32
CA LEU A 195 -10.21 -3.16 3.99
C LEU A 195 -11.72 -2.95 4.06
N ARG A 196 -12.17 -1.70 3.90
CA ARG A 196 -13.59 -1.32 3.89
C ARG A 196 -14.17 -1.26 2.48
N ASP A 197 -15.40 -1.73 2.34
CA ASP A 197 -16.18 -1.80 1.10
C ASP A 197 -15.43 -2.51 -0.06
N GLY A 198 -14.42 -3.33 0.25
CA GLY A 198 -13.53 -3.95 -0.72
C GLY A 198 -12.53 -3.01 -1.42
N ILE A 199 -12.60 -1.70 -1.20
CA ILE A 199 -11.86 -0.68 -2.00
C ILE A 199 -11.03 0.31 -1.16
N GLU A 200 -11.35 0.51 0.12
CA GLU A 200 -10.65 1.44 1.02
C GLU A 200 -9.72 0.65 1.95
N LEU A 201 -8.42 0.64 1.63
CA LEU A 201 -7.39 -0.04 2.42
C LEU A 201 -6.69 0.98 3.34
N VAL A 202 -6.74 0.73 4.64
CA VAL A 202 -6.00 1.49 5.66
C VAL A 202 -5.07 0.54 6.41
N VAL A 203 -3.79 0.87 6.44
CA VAL A 203 -2.78 0.17 7.25
C VAL A 203 -2.38 1.04 8.44
N ALA A 204 -2.14 0.41 9.58
CA ALA A 204 -1.50 1.00 10.75
C ALA A 204 -0.34 0.10 11.21
N SER A 205 0.80 0.69 11.57
CA SER A 205 1.98 -0.07 11.99
C SER A 205 2.78 0.56 13.12
N VAL A 206 3.25 -0.29 14.05
CA VAL A 206 4.42 -0.05 14.91
C VAL A 206 5.45 -1.16 14.71
N GLY A 207 6.74 -0.83 14.85
CA GLY A 207 7.85 -1.74 14.57
C GLY A 207 8.29 -1.74 13.10
N ASP A 208 8.87 -2.85 12.66
CA ASP A 208 9.54 -3.06 11.37
C ASP A 208 8.99 -4.25 10.55
N SER A 209 7.97 -4.94 11.08
CA SER A 209 7.00 -5.67 10.24
C SER A 209 6.44 -4.76 9.14
N ARG A 210 6.26 -5.29 7.94
CA ARG A 210 5.97 -4.51 6.73
C ARG A 210 4.63 -4.86 6.10
N ALA A 211 3.99 -3.86 5.49
CA ALA A 211 2.91 -4.05 4.53
C ALA A 211 3.28 -3.45 3.17
N MET A 212 2.93 -4.14 2.07
CA MET A 212 3.20 -3.68 0.71
C MET A 212 2.07 -4.05 -0.26
N LEU A 213 1.74 -3.14 -1.17
CA LEU A 213 0.78 -3.36 -2.27
C LEU A 213 1.53 -3.60 -3.58
N CYS A 214 1.23 -4.68 -4.30
CA CYS A 214 1.69 -4.85 -5.67
C CYS A 214 0.73 -4.14 -6.64
N ARG A 215 1.21 -3.04 -7.24
CA ARG A 215 0.47 -2.23 -8.24
C ARG A 215 1.29 -2.20 -9.53
N LYS A 216 0.78 -2.81 -10.61
CA LYS A 216 1.48 -2.95 -11.92
C LYS A 216 2.91 -3.51 -11.79
N ASN A 217 3.05 -4.63 -11.06
CA ASN A 217 4.32 -5.31 -10.72
C ASN A 217 5.37 -4.46 -10.00
N LYS A 218 4.96 -3.38 -9.34
CA LYS A 218 5.83 -2.59 -8.46
C LYS A 218 5.36 -2.66 -7.03
N ALA A 219 6.31 -2.89 -6.13
CA ALA A 219 6.10 -2.90 -4.69
C ALA A 219 5.90 -1.48 -4.15
N LEU A 220 4.65 -1.11 -3.87
CA LEU A 220 4.32 0.08 -3.10
C LEU A 220 4.37 -0.26 -1.62
N LYS A 221 5.50 0.02 -0.95
CA LYS A 221 5.59 -0.03 0.52
C LYS A 221 4.49 0.84 1.12
N LEU A 222 3.70 0.28 2.03
CA LEU A 222 2.64 0.98 2.76
C LEU A 222 3.14 1.49 4.11
N THR A 223 3.87 0.67 4.86
CA THR A 223 4.53 1.03 6.12
C THR A 223 5.93 1.62 5.89
N VAL A 224 6.50 2.20 6.95
CA VAL A 224 7.92 2.60 7.04
C VAL A 224 8.46 2.09 8.37
N ASP A 225 9.54 1.31 8.31
CA ASP A 225 10.16 0.64 9.46
C ASP A 225 10.55 1.64 10.57
N HIS A 226 10.21 1.34 11.82
CA HIS A 226 10.49 2.20 12.98
C HIS A 226 11.84 1.86 13.61
N THR A 227 12.94 2.26 12.97
CA THR A 227 14.30 1.94 13.44
C THR A 227 14.99 3.14 14.14
N PRO A 228 15.97 2.92 15.04
CA PRO A 228 16.76 3.99 15.69
C PRO A 228 17.66 4.82 14.74
N GLU A 229 17.63 4.55 13.44
CA GLU A 229 18.29 5.32 12.40
C GLU A 229 17.42 6.44 11.83
N ARG A 230 16.09 6.25 11.83
CA ARG A 230 15.11 7.27 11.44
C ARG A 230 15.30 8.51 12.32
N LYS A 231 15.51 9.67 11.68
CA LYS A 231 15.99 10.88 12.38
C LYS A 231 15.00 11.39 13.42
N ASP A 232 13.72 11.35 13.09
CA ASP A 232 12.57 11.69 13.92
C ASP A 232 12.39 10.72 15.10
N GLU A 233 12.49 9.42 14.85
CA GLU A 233 12.44 8.38 15.88
C GLU A 233 13.62 8.53 16.87
N LYS A 234 14.83 8.71 16.33
CA LYS A 234 16.07 8.92 17.09
C LYS A 234 16.04 10.21 17.92
N GLU A 235 15.38 11.25 17.43
CA GLU A 235 15.14 12.50 18.15
C GLU A 235 14.13 12.30 19.29
N ARG A 236 13.02 11.58 19.06
CA ARG A 236 12.07 11.23 20.13
C ARG A 236 12.73 10.45 21.25
N ILE A 237 13.46 9.37 20.94
CA ILE A 237 14.18 8.55 21.93
C ILE A 237 15.07 9.44 22.83
N ARG A 238 15.86 10.33 22.22
CA ARG A 238 16.73 11.27 22.95
C ARG A 238 15.96 12.28 23.80
N ASN A 239 14.89 12.85 23.28
CA ASN A 239 14.05 13.82 23.98
C ASN A 239 13.27 13.19 25.15
N SER A 240 12.99 11.89 25.09
CA SER A 240 12.46 11.08 26.19
C SER A 240 13.53 10.56 27.16
N GLY A 241 14.81 10.94 27.00
CA GLY A 241 15.91 10.51 27.86
C GLY A 241 16.45 9.09 27.61
N GLY A 242 15.96 8.41 26.57
CA GLY A 242 16.55 7.18 26.05
C GLY A 242 17.83 7.45 25.24
N PHE A 243 18.58 6.39 24.97
CA PHE A 243 19.78 6.44 24.13
C PHE A 243 19.76 5.37 23.04
N VAL A 244 20.63 5.53 22.04
CA VAL A 244 20.85 4.54 20.99
C VAL A 244 22.30 4.10 21.04
N SER A 245 22.54 2.83 21.34
CA SER A 245 23.86 2.19 21.33
C SER A 245 23.94 1.19 20.18
N TRP A 246 25.16 0.82 19.79
CA TRP A 246 25.42 -0.08 18.67
C TRP A 246 25.99 -1.40 19.20
N ASN A 247 25.48 -2.52 18.70
CA ASN A 247 26.02 -3.84 19.04
C ASN A 247 27.32 -4.13 18.25
N SER A 248 27.98 -5.25 18.54
CA SER A 248 29.23 -5.67 17.87
C SER A 248 29.09 -5.94 16.36
N LEU A 249 27.87 -6.03 15.84
CA LEU A 249 27.56 -6.22 14.41
C LEU A 249 27.24 -4.88 13.70
N GLY A 250 27.27 -3.75 14.42
CA GLY A 250 26.92 -2.45 13.85
C GLY A 250 25.42 -2.23 13.71
N GLN A 251 24.57 -2.92 14.50
CA GLN A 251 23.12 -2.70 14.52
C GLN A 251 22.74 -1.77 15.69
N PRO A 252 21.93 -0.72 15.48
CA PRO A 252 21.57 0.25 16.52
C PRO A 252 20.36 -0.23 17.35
N HIS A 253 20.45 -0.09 18.67
CA HIS A 253 19.43 -0.54 19.63
C HIS A 253 19.07 0.57 20.63
N VAL A 254 17.78 0.76 20.90
CA VAL A 254 17.26 1.62 21.98
C VAL A 254 17.69 1.04 23.33
N ASN A 255 18.34 1.86 24.14
CA ASN A 255 18.92 1.53 25.45
C ASN A 255 19.80 0.25 25.44
N GLY A 256 20.33 -0.15 24.29
CA GLY A 256 21.08 -1.41 24.11
C GLY A 256 20.24 -2.69 24.11
N ARG A 257 18.90 -2.59 24.03
CA ARG A 257 17.99 -3.74 24.11
C ARG A 257 17.14 -3.96 22.86
N LEU A 258 16.49 -2.91 22.34
CA LEU A 258 15.43 -3.06 21.32
C LEU A 258 15.86 -2.48 19.96
N ALA A 259 15.74 -3.28 18.89
CA ALA A 259 16.14 -2.87 17.53
C ALA A 259 15.16 -1.88 16.86
N MET A 260 13.97 -1.68 17.43
CA MET A 260 12.91 -0.80 16.94
C MET A 260 12.57 0.32 17.94
N THR A 261 11.88 1.37 17.47
CA THR A 261 11.53 2.58 18.24
C THR A 261 10.04 2.73 18.55
N ARG A 262 9.19 1.82 18.05
CA ARG A 262 7.77 1.72 18.36
C ARG A 262 7.35 0.26 18.49
N SER A 263 6.53 -0.06 19.48
CA SER A 263 6.04 -1.42 19.76
C SER A 263 4.81 -1.37 20.68
N ILE A 264 4.07 -2.48 20.74
CA ILE A 264 3.14 -2.78 21.82
C ILE A 264 3.89 -3.64 22.85
N GLY A 265 3.77 -3.37 24.16
CA GLY A 265 4.62 -4.00 25.19
C GLY A 265 5.85 -3.16 25.58
N ASP A 266 7.01 -3.78 25.82
CA ASP A 266 8.29 -3.11 26.18
C ASP A 266 8.13 -2.03 27.28
N PHE A 267 7.44 -2.35 28.38
CA PHE A 267 6.99 -1.32 29.34
C PHE A 267 8.13 -0.64 30.12
N ASP A 268 9.31 -1.24 30.18
CA ASP A 268 10.54 -0.62 30.67
C ASP A 268 11.09 0.45 29.70
N LEU A 269 10.85 0.31 28.39
CA LEU A 269 11.32 1.24 27.35
C LEU A 269 10.28 2.29 26.94
N LYS A 270 9.00 2.13 27.33
CA LYS A 270 7.95 3.14 27.06
C LYS A 270 8.31 4.54 27.59
N ASN A 271 8.95 4.62 28.76
CA ASN A 271 9.44 5.90 29.31
C ASN A 271 10.66 6.47 28.56
N ALA A 272 11.42 5.64 27.84
CA ALA A 272 12.58 6.02 27.04
C ALA A 272 12.21 6.45 25.60
N GLY A 273 10.93 6.64 25.31
CA GLY A 273 10.43 7.12 24.02
C GLY A 273 10.02 6.04 23.03
N VAL A 274 10.01 4.76 23.42
CA VAL A 274 9.31 3.72 22.64
C VAL A 274 7.80 3.95 22.80
N ILE A 275 7.06 4.03 21.70
CA ILE A 275 5.62 4.35 21.74
C ILE A 275 4.78 3.31 21.01
N ALA A 276 3.53 3.14 21.45
CA ALA A 276 2.54 2.28 20.80
C ALA A 276 1.66 3.04 19.78
N GLU A 277 1.98 4.30 19.47
CA GLU A 277 1.23 5.11 18.49
C GLU A 277 1.65 4.74 17.05
N PRO A 278 0.76 4.13 16.24
CA PRO A 278 1.11 3.66 14.91
C PRO A 278 1.19 4.79 13.90
N GLU A 279 2.04 4.60 12.89
CA GLU A 279 1.90 5.35 11.64
C GLU A 279 0.81 4.72 10.80
N THR A 280 -0.08 5.56 10.28
CA THR A 280 -1.25 5.14 9.50
C THR A 280 -1.10 5.55 8.04
N ARG A 281 -1.69 4.76 7.14
CA ARG A 281 -1.73 5.07 5.72
C ARG A 281 -2.97 4.52 5.04
N ARG A 282 -3.81 5.44 4.60
CA ARG A 282 -5.00 5.18 3.77
C ARG A 282 -4.69 5.27 2.27
N ILE A 283 -5.15 4.27 1.52
CA ILE A 283 -5.11 4.21 0.05
C ILE A 283 -6.41 3.64 -0.52
N SER A 284 -6.77 4.07 -1.73
CA SER A 284 -7.85 3.44 -2.51
C SER A 284 -7.28 2.38 -3.45
N LEU A 285 -7.87 1.20 -3.41
CA LEU A 285 -7.55 0.10 -4.31
C LEU A 285 -8.09 0.37 -5.72
N HIS A 286 -7.35 -0.12 -6.71
CA HIS A 286 -7.68 -0.05 -8.12
C HIS A 286 -7.56 -1.46 -8.68
N HIS A 287 -8.62 -2.26 -8.57
CA HIS A 287 -8.60 -3.69 -8.91
C HIS A 287 -8.20 -4.02 -10.37
N VAL A 288 -8.16 -3.03 -11.27
CA VAL A 288 -7.62 -3.18 -12.64
C VAL A 288 -6.08 -3.22 -12.66
N HIS A 289 -5.41 -2.88 -11.55
CA HIS A 289 -3.97 -2.65 -11.44
C HIS A 289 -3.33 -3.26 -10.18
N ASP A 290 -4.12 -3.47 -9.13
CA ASP A 290 -3.69 -3.95 -7.82
C ASP A 290 -3.84 -5.46 -7.73
N SER A 291 -2.72 -6.15 -7.60
CA SER A 291 -2.65 -7.61 -7.70
C SER A 291 -2.79 -8.29 -6.34
N PHE A 292 -2.20 -7.71 -5.29
CA PHE A 292 -2.29 -8.20 -3.91
C PHE A 292 -1.79 -7.16 -2.90
N LEU A 293 -2.19 -7.34 -1.64
CA LEU A 293 -1.51 -6.84 -0.45
C LEU A 293 -0.68 -7.99 0.14
N ALA A 294 0.55 -7.71 0.56
CA ALA A 294 1.36 -8.64 1.36
C ALA A 294 1.78 -8.01 2.69
N LEU A 295 1.75 -8.81 3.77
CA LEU A 295 2.29 -8.48 5.10
C LEU A 295 3.45 -9.43 5.42
N THR A 296 4.56 -8.94 5.97
CA THR A 296 5.76 -9.75 6.26
C THR A 296 6.49 -9.34 7.55
N THR A 297 6.95 -10.32 8.33
CA THR A 297 7.74 -10.17 9.58
C THR A 297 9.26 -10.09 9.31
N ASP A 298 10.07 -9.79 10.34
CA ASP A 298 11.44 -9.28 10.18
C ASP A 298 12.41 -10.25 9.47
N GLY A 299 12.29 -11.55 9.75
CA GLY A 299 13.12 -12.63 9.17
C GLY A 299 13.01 -12.74 7.66
N ILE A 300 11.88 -12.32 7.07
CA ILE A 300 11.73 -12.17 5.62
C ILE A 300 12.27 -10.81 5.17
N ASN A 301 11.97 -9.75 5.93
CA ASN A 301 12.28 -8.35 5.61
C ASN A 301 13.77 -7.99 5.59
N PHE A 302 14.64 -8.68 6.35
CA PHE A 302 16.09 -8.51 6.29
C PHE A 302 16.73 -9.19 5.07
N ILE A 303 16.11 -10.28 4.61
CA ILE A 303 16.66 -11.23 3.63
C ILE A 303 16.15 -10.94 2.21
N MET A 304 14.89 -10.53 2.06
CA MET A 304 14.26 -10.20 0.79
C MET A 304 13.74 -8.76 0.80
N ASN A 305 14.00 -8.00 -0.27
CA ASN A 305 13.43 -6.67 -0.39
C ASN A 305 12.00 -6.71 -0.96
N SER A 306 11.22 -5.65 -0.73
CA SER A 306 9.79 -5.61 -1.09
C SER A 306 9.51 -5.86 -2.57
N GLN A 307 10.43 -5.52 -3.48
CA GLN A 307 10.25 -5.78 -4.92
C GLN A 307 10.49 -7.26 -5.24
N GLU A 308 11.52 -7.88 -4.67
CA GLU A 308 11.76 -9.33 -4.80
C GLU A 308 10.58 -10.14 -4.28
N ILE A 309 10.03 -9.76 -3.12
CA ILE A 309 8.81 -10.37 -2.56
C ILE A 309 7.65 -10.26 -3.56
N CYS A 310 7.44 -9.09 -4.18
CA CYS A 310 6.40 -8.93 -5.19
C CYS A 310 6.65 -9.76 -6.46
N ASP A 311 7.89 -9.84 -6.96
CA ASP A 311 8.23 -10.60 -8.16
C ASP A 311 8.08 -12.11 -7.96
N VAL A 312 8.39 -12.64 -6.78
CA VAL A 312 8.14 -14.05 -6.41
C VAL A 312 6.64 -14.36 -6.37
N ILE A 313 5.83 -13.47 -5.78
CA ILE A 313 4.36 -13.65 -5.75
C ILE A 313 3.77 -13.63 -7.16
N ASN A 314 4.24 -12.74 -8.03
CA ASN A 314 3.79 -12.64 -9.43
C ASN A 314 4.11 -13.89 -10.28
N GLN A 315 5.11 -14.69 -9.90
CA GLN A 315 5.46 -15.95 -10.57
C GLN A 315 4.55 -17.12 -10.16
N CYS A 316 3.98 -17.10 -8.95
CA CYS A 316 3.14 -18.16 -8.42
C CYS A 316 1.73 -18.15 -9.06
N ASN A 317 0.93 -19.19 -8.79
CA ASN A 317 -0.45 -19.34 -9.25
C ASN A 317 -1.47 -18.97 -8.18
N ASP A 318 -1.28 -19.50 -6.97
CA ASP A 318 -2.17 -19.28 -5.83
C ASP A 318 -1.46 -18.47 -4.72
N PRO A 319 -2.17 -17.62 -3.95
CA PRO A 319 -1.55 -16.89 -2.83
C PRO A 319 -0.95 -17.78 -1.75
N ARG A 320 -1.46 -19.01 -1.53
CA ARG A 320 -0.90 -19.96 -0.56
C ARG A 320 0.43 -20.52 -1.04
N GLU A 321 0.51 -20.89 -2.31
CA GLU A 321 1.76 -21.26 -2.99
C GLU A 321 2.77 -20.11 -2.88
N ALA A 322 2.35 -18.86 -3.11
CA ALA A 322 3.20 -17.68 -3.00
C ALA A 322 3.73 -17.45 -1.56
N ALA A 323 2.87 -17.62 -0.54
CA ALA A 323 3.27 -17.51 0.86
C ALA A 323 4.27 -18.60 1.27
N GLN A 324 4.06 -19.84 0.81
CA GLN A 324 5.03 -20.94 1.01
C GLN A 324 6.35 -20.64 0.31
N ARG A 325 6.29 -20.22 -0.96
CA ARG A 325 7.46 -19.91 -1.81
C ARG A 325 8.36 -18.84 -1.19
N ILE A 326 7.78 -17.79 -0.60
CA ILE A 326 8.55 -16.74 0.08
C ILE A 326 9.25 -17.27 1.32
N SER A 327 8.53 -17.99 2.19
CA SER A 327 9.13 -18.48 3.45
C SER A 327 10.22 -19.53 3.18
N GLU A 328 10.01 -20.43 2.21
CA GLU A 328 11.06 -21.33 1.70
C GLU A 328 12.29 -20.56 1.19
N GLN A 329 12.10 -19.48 0.42
CA GLN A 329 13.21 -18.70 -0.12
C GLN A 329 13.94 -17.90 0.96
N ALA A 330 13.23 -17.33 1.95
CA ALA A 330 13.85 -16.69 3.10
C ALA A 330 14.77 -17.68 3.83
N LEU A 331 14.27 -18.89 4.13
CA LEU A 331 15.07 -19.96 4.75
C LEU A 331 16.27 -20.39 3.86
N GLN A 332 16.08 -20.53 2.54
CA GLN A 332 17.16 -20.88 1.60
C GLN A 332 18.23 -19.79 1.48
N TYR A 333 17.87 -18.52 1.66
CA TYR A 333 18.79 -17.38 1.73
C TYR A 333 19.40 -17.15 3.13
N GLY A 334 19.09 -18.01 4.11
CA GLY A 334 19.67 -17.94 5.45
C GLY A 334 18.90 -17.08 6.45
N ALA A 335 17.56 -17.04 6.37
CA ALA A 335 16.74 -16.56 7.47
C ALA A 335 16.95 -17.45 8.71
N GLU A 336 17.48 -16.85 9.77
CA GLU A 336 17.66 -17.47 11.09
C GLU A 336 16.40 -17.30 11.96
N ASP A 337 15.52 -16.35 11.59
CA ASP A 337 14.43 -15.85 12.42
C ASP A 337 13.04 -16.44 12.12
N ASN A 338 12.08 -16.11 12.98
CA ASN A 338 10.67 -16.32 12.67
C ASN A 338 10.32 -15.61 11.33
N SER A 339 9.51 -16.28 10.50
CA SER A 339 9.32 -15.90 9.10
C SER A 339 7.88 -16.10 8.67
N THR A 340 7.06 -15.06 8.87
CA THR A 340 5.62 -15.04 8.62
C THR A 340 5.24 -14.11 7.48
N VAL A 341 4.38 -14.61 6.59
CA VAL A 341 3.88 -13.89 5.43
C VAL A 341 2.38 -14.14 5.21
N LEU A 342 1.64 -13.06 4.99
CA LEU A 342 0.27 -13.06 4.47
C LEU A 342 0.26 -12.49 3.05
N VAL A 343 -0.45 -13.15 2.14
CA VAL A 343 -0.69 -12.71 0.76
C VAL A 343 -2.19 -12.65 0.51
N VAL A 344 -2.74 -11.43 0.46
CA VAL A 344 -4.16 -11.15 0.24
C VAL A 344 -4.37 -10.79 -1.24
N PRO A 345 -5.03 -11.65 -2.04
CA PRO A 345 -5.21 -11.40 -3.47
C PRO A 345 -6.20 -10.27 -3.74
N PHE A 346 -5.93 -9.48 -4.77
CA PHE A 346 -6.81 -8.44 -5.30
C PHE A 346 -7.08 -8.65 -6.81
N GLY A 347 -7.98 -7.85 -7.37
CA GLY A 347 -8.59 -8.09 -8.69
C GLY A 347 -7.72 -7.98 -9.94
N ALA A 348 -6.40 -7.76 -9.81
CA ALA A 348 -5.44 -7.92 -10.92
C ALA A 348 -4.53 -9.15 -10.76
N TRP A 349 -4.82 -10.06 -9.80
CA TRP A 349 -4.02 -11.26 -9.54
C TRP A 349 -3.85 -12.12 -10.80
N GLY A 350 -2.61 -12.18 -11.29
CA GLY A 350 -2.22 -12.93 -12.49
C GLY A 350 -2.30 -12.16 -13.81
N LYS A 351 -2.89 -10.95 -13.88
CA LYS A 351 -2.88 -10.10 -15.09
C LYS A 351 -1.48 -9.66 -15.49
N HIS A 352 -0.58 -9.56 -14.51
CA HIS A 352 0.76 -9.03 -14.68
C HIS A 352 1.79 -10.08 -14.26
N LYS A 353 2.20 -10.92 -15.21
CA LYS A 353 3.36 -11.80 -15.01
C LYS A 353 4.63 -10.95 -15.06
N SER A 354 5.49 -11.07 -14.05
CA SER A 354 6.89 -10.65 -14.22
C SER A 354 7.52 -11.61 -15.22
N SER A 355 8.38 -11.10 -16.11
CA SER A 355 9.23 -11.94 -16.96
C SER A 355 10.08 -12.88 -16.10
N ASP A 356 10.49 -14.04 -16.62
CA ASP A 356 11.30 -15.02 -15.89
C ASP A 356 12.64 -14.42 -15.41
N VAL A 357 12.63 -13.86 -14.20
CA VAL A 357 13.83 -13.37 -13.52
C VAL A 357 14.57 -14.61 -13.01
N SER A 358 15.60 -15.03 -13.74
CA SER A 358 16.55 -16.01 -13.23
C SER A 358 17.24 -15.44 -11.99
N PHE A 359 16.76 -15.82 -10.80
CA PHE A 359 17.39 -15.45 -9.54
C PHE A 359 18.80 -16.02 -9.49
N SER A 360 19.79 -15.20 -9.85
CA SER A 360 21.19 -15.58 -9.78
C SER A 360 21.59 -15.78 -8.32
N PHE A 361 22.20 -16.94 -8.02
CA PHE A 361 22.87 -17.20 -6.74
C PHE A 361 23.98 -16.17 -6.44
N SER A 362 24.42 -15.40 -7.44
CA SER A 362 25.38 -14.29 -7.30
C SER A 362 24.68 -12.98 -6.89
N ARG A 363 24.11 -12.92 -5.68
CA ARG A 363 23.56 -11.66 -5.14
C ARG A 363 24.66 -10.64 -4.85
N SER A 364 24.41 -9.38 -5.20
CA SER A 364 25.15 -8.24 -4.65
C SER A 364 24.69 -8.01 -3.21
N PHE A 365 25.59 -8.14 -2.23
CA PHE A 365 25.28 -7.95 -0.79
C PHE A 365 24.70 -6.56 -0.47
N VAL A 366 24.91 -5.57 -1.33
CA VAL A 366 24.49 -4.16 -1.15
C VAL A 366 22.95 -3.97 -1.24
N SER A 367 22.17 -4.99 -1.61
CA SER A 367 20.70 -4.88 -1.76
C SER A 367 19.87 -5.63 -0.71
N SER A 368 20.51 -6.25 0.30
CA SER A 368 19.81 -6.87 1.45
C SER A 368 19.76 -5.91 2.64
N GLY A 369 18.61 -5.83 3.32
CA GLY A 369 18.43 -4.94 4.48
C GLY A 369 19.32 -5.24 5.69
N ARG A 370 20.02 -6.39 5.70
CA ARG A 370 21.07 -6.73 6.67
C ARG A 370 22.35 -5.88 6.51
N TRP A 371 22.53 -5.14 5.41
CA TRP A 371 23.79 -4.45 5.04
C TRP A 371 23.65 -3.13 4.26
N ALA A 372 22.46 -2.50 4.21
CA ALA A 372 22.13 -1.42 3.27
C ALA A 372 21.44 -0.20 3.91
#